data_AF-A0A3P6S598-F1
#
_entry.id   AF-A0A3P6S598-F1
#
_cell.length_a   1.000
_cell.length_b   1.000
_cell.length_c   1.000
_cell.angle_alpha   90.00
_cell.angle_beta   90.00
_cell.angle_gamma   90.00
#
_symmetry.space_group_name_H-M   'P 1'
#
loop_
_entity.id
_entity.type
_entity.pdbx_description
1 polymer ?
#
loop_
_entity_poly.entity_id
_entity_poly.type
_entity_poly.pdbx_seq_one_letter_code
_entity_poly.pdbx_strand_id
1 'polypeptide(L)'
;MHRKRYIQLQCFSNQTNVQFKAKFKFTVFNSRNEEIPTTVYTGTQQLHGYFEYIRRDLLISHVHPSDELQLVLNMTVTFDTITRTSQAPKVLGPPEPKLSEVTRDLESIFKDAKLSDFTIVVGDKEIPVHKVVLSARSPVFAAMLEPHTEEAKTNRVILEDIDYEVMQELLMYMYSGRSPNIQSMGLELLAAADRFQLPGLKEMADHVLRNGLIVDTACKFLVYADMYNSTELKNEAVRFIAQNINSVIQTDTWAELTRDHGCLVTEIVAHMSNERKSNAGSMNSSSNSMHAMSLSTSG
;
A
#
# COMPACT_ATOMS: atom_id res chain seq x y z
N MET A 1 50.88 -4.75 -14.47
CA MET A 1 49.49 -5.04 -14.05
C MET A 1 49.41 -5.06 -12.52
N HIS A 2 48.95 -3.97 -11.89
CA HIS A 2 48.78 -3.91 -10.43
C HIS A 2 47.52 -4.69 -10.01
N ARG A 3 47.70 -5.83 -9.32
CA ARG A 3 46.60 -6.55 -8.67
C ARG A 3 45.96 -5.61 -7.64
N LYS A 4 44.66 -5.31 -7.80
CA LYS A 4 43.87 -4.52 -6.84
C LYS A 4 44.02 -5.15 -5.44
N ARG A 5 44.69 -4.46 -4.50
CA ARG A 5 45.01 -4.97 -3.15
C ARG A 5 43.81 -4.95 -2.18
N TYR A 6 42.73 -4.30 -2.59
CA TYR A 6 41.56 -4.02 -1.74
C TYR A 6 40.27 -4.58 -2.35
N ILE A 7 39.29 -4.78 -1.49
CA ILE A 7 37.91 -5.11 -1.86
C ILE A 7 37.08 -3.83 -1.92
N GLN A 8 36.18 -3.79 -2.90
CA GLN A 8 35.29 -2.67 -3.17
C GLN A 8 33.86 -3.08 -2.81
N LEU A 9 33.18 -2.27 -1.99
CA LEU A 9 31.79 -2.48 -1.62
C LEU A 9 30.98 -1.27 -2.01
N GLN A 10 29.94 -1.47 -2.82
CA GLN A 10 29.07 -0.41 -3.34
C GLN A 10 27.61 -0.75 -3.07
N CYS A 11 26.81 0.27 -2.79
CA CYS A 11 25.37 0.18 -2.60
C CYS A 11 24.68 0.95 -3.74
N PHE A 12 23.66 0.35 -4.35
CA PHE A 12 22.90 0.95 -5.44
C PHE A 12 21.42 1.04 -5.06
N SER A 13 20.75 2.09 -5.53
CA SER A 13 19.30 2.23 -5.43
C SER A 13 18.68 1.92 -6.79
N ASN A 14 17.62 1.09 -6.79
CA ASN A 14 16.84 0.79 -8.00
C ASN A 14 15.72 1.83 -8.26
N GLN A 15 15.54 2.80 -7.36
CA GLN A 15 14.55 3.86 -7.51
C GLN A 15 15.23 5.18 -7.89
N THR A 16 14.81 5.76 -9.02
CA THR A 16 15.36 7.01 -9.58
C THR A 16 14.56 8.27 -9.19
N ASN A 17 13.36 8.12 -8.63
CA ASN A 17 12.41 9.22 -8.42
C ASN A 17 12.27 9.72 -6.96
N VAL A 18 13.09 9.22 -6.03
CA VAL A 18 13.04 9.67 -4.62
C VAL A 18 14.36 10.35 -4.26
N GLN A 19 14.29 11.64 -3.90
CA GLN A 19 15.44 12.31 -3.30
C GLN A 19 15.55 11.93 -1.83
N PHE A 20 16.57 11.15 -1.48
CA PHE A 20 16.90 10.80 -0.11
C PHE A 20 18.39 11.04 0.16
N LYS A 21 18.73 11.29 1.42
CA LYS A 21 20.10 11.24 1.91
C LYS A 21 20.27 9.92 2.64
N ALA A 22 21.33 9.19 2.35
CA ALA A 22 21.60 7.93 3.05
C ALA A 22 23.04 7.87 3.53
N LYS A 23 23.19 7.36 4.75
CA LYS A 23 24.48 7.00 5.34
C LYS A 23 24.58 5.48 5.40
N PHE A 24 25.71 4.96 4.95
CA PHE A 24 25.97 3.52 4.89
C PHE A 24 27.22 3.20 5.70
N LYS A 25 27.19 2.11 6.47
CA LYS A 25 28.36 1.52 7.13
C LYS A 25 28.36 0.02 6.86
N PHE A 26 29.37 -0.45 6.13
CA PHE A 26 29.66 -1.88 6.07
C PHE A 26 30.47 -2.30 7.30
N THR A 27 30.18 -3.48 7.83
CA THR A 27 30.88 -4.08 8.97
C THR A 27 31.17 -5.53 8.64
N VAL A 28 32.40 -5.98 8.91
CA VAL A 28 32.83 -7.37 8.71
C VAL A 28 32.98 -8.05 10.07
N PHE A 29 32.54 -9.29 10.17
CA PHE A 29 32.63 -10.09 11.38
C PHE A 29 33.56 -11.29 11.17
N ASN A 30 34.27 -11.68 12.22
CA ASN A 30 35.06 -12.91 12.23
C ASN A 30 34.18 -14.14 12.55
N SER A 31 34.78 -15.33 12.58
CA SER A 31 34.10 -16.59 12.92
C SER A 31 33.53 -16.67 14.34
N ARG A 32 33.91 -15.73 15.23
CA ARG A 32 33.38 -15.59 16.59
C ARG A 32 32.30 -14.50 16.68
N ASN A 33 31.85 -13.98 15.55
CA ASN A 33 30.88 -12.88 15.45
C ASN A 33 31.35 -11.57 16.11
N GLU A 34 32.66 -11.32 16.12
CA GLU A 34 33.26 -10.08 16.61
C GLU A 34 33.53 -9.13 15.45
N GLU A 35 33.25 -7.83 15.64
CA GLU A 35 33.51 -6.79 14.63
C GLU A 35 35.02 -6.65 14.38
N ILE A 36 35.41 -6.73 13.11
CA ILE A 36 36.80 -6.55 12.70
C ILE A 36 37.07 -5.04 12.63
N PRO A 37 38.13 -4.53 13.28
CA PRO A 37 38.51 -3.13 13.16
C PRO A 37 38.91 -2.84 11.72
N THR A 38 38.11 -2.03 11.03
CA THR A 38 38.32 -1.60 9.65
C THR A 38 38.46 -0.08 9.59
N THR A 39 39.22 0.42 8.61
CA THR A 39 39.39 1.87 8.42
C THR A 39 38.11 2.46 7.80
N VAL A 40 37.23 3.01 8.64
CA VAL A 40 35.94 3.55 8.19
C VAL A 40 36.12 4.96 7.61
N TYR A 41 35.91 5.11 6.29
CA TYR A 41 35.71 6.41 5.66
C TYR A 41 34.22 6.80 5.68
N THR A 42 33.90 8.06 5.99
CA THR A 42 32.53 8.59 5.87
C THR A 42 32.52 9.60 4.73
N GLY A 43 31.73 9.34 3.68
CA GLY A 43 31.58 10.24 2.54
C GLY A 43 30.12 10.65 2.33
N THR A 44 29.90 11.84 1.78
CA THR A 44 28.59 12.32 1.34
C THR A 44 28.64 12.70 -0.14
N GLN A 45 27.73 12.09 -0.90
CA GLN A 45 27.28 12.37 -2.28
C GLN A 45 28.08 11.81 -3.48
N GLN A 46 27.30 11.06 -4.28
CA GLN A 46 27.37 10.73 -5.72
C GLN A 46 28.08 9.47 -6.24
N LEU A 47 28.80 8.71 -5.42
CA LEU A 47 29.18 7.31 -5.74
C LEU A 47 29.14 6.51 -4.43
N HIS A 48 28.09 5.72 -4.21
CA HIS A 48 27.86 5.07 -2.91
C HIS A 48 28.69 3.78 -2.80
N GLY A 49 29.91 3.91 -2.32
CA GLY A 49 30.72 2.76 -1.92
C GLY A 49 32.17 3.07 -1.58
N TYR A 50 32.81 2.10 -0.97
CA TYR A 50 34.21 2.14 -0.58
C TYR A 50 35.06 1.56 -1.70
N PHE A 51 35.89 2.39 -2.33
CA PHE A 51 36.77 1.94 -3.41
C PHE A 51 38.03 1.20 -2.92
N GLU A 52 38.34 1.28 -1.62
CA GLU A 52 39.45 0.56 -0.96
C GLU A 52 39.06 0.18 0.49
N TYR A 53 37.98 -0.59 0.66
CA TYR A 53 37.35 -0.84 1.98
C TYR A 53 38.25 -1.64 2.94
N ILE A 54 38.69 -2.83 2.51
CA ILE A 54 39.55 -3.71 3.31
C ILE A 54 40.56 -4.37 2.39
N ARG A 55 41.80 -4.54 2.87
CA ARG A 55 42.81 -5.28 2.11
C ARG A 55 42.42 -6.75 2.02
N ARG A 56 42.65 -7.36 0.86
CA ARG A 56 42.28 -8.75 0.61
C ARG A 56 43.00 -9.72 1.56
N ASP A 57 44.27 -9.46 1.89
CA ASP A 57 45.06 -10.31 2.78
C ASP A 57 44.57 -10.28 4.23
N LEU A 58 44.08 -9.12 4.71
CA LEU A 58 43.41 -9.01 6.00
C LEU A 58 42.03 -9.66 6.00
N LEU A 59 41.31 -9.64 4.88
CA LEU A 59 40.00 -10.29 4.82
C LEU A 59 40.13 -11.81 4.82
N ILE A 60 41.05 -12.36 4.02
CA ILE A 60 41.26 -13.81 3.87
C ILE A 60 41.53 -14.49 5.22
N SER A 61 42.27 -13.84 6.13
CA SER A 61 42.55 -14.41 7.45
C SER A 61 41.32 -14.51 8.37
N HIS A 62 40.18 -13.95 7.96
CA HIS A 62 38.94 -13.90 8.75
C HIS A 62 37.74 -14.52 8.03
N VAL A 63 37.94 -15.09 6.83
CA VAL A 63 36.92 -15.91 6.15
C VAL A 63 36.69 -17.17 6.99
N HIS A 64 35.42 -17.52 7.19
CA HIS A 64 35.05 -18.72 7.94
C HIS A 64 35.63 -19.97 7.25
N PRO A 65 35.99 -21.03 7.99
CA PRO A 65 36.48 -22.28 7.39
C PRO A 65 35.55 -22.92 6.35
N SER A 66 34.27 -22.54 6.31
CA SER A 66 33.31 -22.93 5.27
C SER A 66 33.32 -22.03 4.02
N ASP A 67 34.33 -21.17 3.87
CA ASP A 67 34.44 -20.17 2.80
C ASP A 67 33.33 -19.10 2.84
N GLU A 68 32.79 -18.85 4.03
CA GLU A 68 31.74 -17.85 4.27
C GLU A 68 32.29 -16.56 4.85
N LEU A 69 31.75 -15.43 4.37
CA LEU A 69 32.05 -14.10 4.86
C LEU A 69 30.77 -13.42 5.33
N GLN A 70 30.73 -13.02 6.61
CA GLN A 70 29.61 -12.27 7.15
C GLN A 70 29.84 -10.76 7.02
N LEU A 71 28.88 -10.10 6.39
CA LEU A 71 28.92 -8.69 6.05
C LEU A 71 27.60 -8.05 6.44
N VAL A 72 27.66 -7.06 7.32
CA VAL A 72 26.47 -6.32 7.78
C VAL A 72 26.51 -4.91 7.21
N LEU A 73 25.43 -4.54 6.52
CA LEU A 73 25.18 -3.18 6.06
C LEU A 73 24.23 -2.48 7.03
N ASN A 74 24.74 -1.48 7.73
CA ASN A 74 23.91 -0.55 8.48
C ASN A 74 23.59 0.66 7.58
N MET A 75 22.31 0.88 7.32
CA MET A 75 21.81 1.97 6.50
C MET A 75 20.95 2.91 7.34
N THR A 76 21.21 4.20 7.27
CA THR A 76 20.34 5.24 7.81
C THR A 76 19.88 6.13 6.67
N VAL A 77 18.59 6.05 6.35
CA VAL A 77 17.97 6.87 5.30
C VAL A 77 17.27 8.05 5.97
N THR A 78 17.62 9.26 5.54
CA THR A 78 16.94 10.48 5.94
C THR A 78 16.24 11.10 4.74
N PHE A 79 14.99 11.48 4.96
CA PHE A 79 14.19 12.26 4.03
C PHE A 79 14.14 13.68 4.58
N ASP A 80 14.17 14.69 3.70
CA ASP A 80 13.82 16.04 4.09
C ASP A 80 12.29 16.05 4.32
N THR A 81 11.85 15.67 5.51
CA THR A 81 10.43 15.80 5.89
C THR A 81 10.12 17.28 6.03
N ILE A 82 9.21 17.79 5.20
CA ILE A 82 8.52 19.05 5.51
C ILE A 82 7.72 18.75 6.78
N THR A 83 8.22 19.20 7.94
CA THR A 83 7.39 19.32 9.12
C THR A 83 6.34 20.37 8.79
N ARG A 84 5.16 19.95 8.30
CA ARG A 84 3.96 20.78 8.37
C ARG A 84 3.57 20.86 9.84
N THR A 85 4.40 21.55 10.62
CA THR A 85 3.93 22.15 11.86
C THR A 85 3.04 23.28 11.40
N SER A 86 1.76 22.97 11.16
CA SER A 86 0.71 23.96 11.27
C SER A 86 0.74 24.44 12.71
N GLN A 87 1.67 25.35 13.04
CA GLN A 87 1.34 26.36 14.03
C GLN A 87 0.20 27.11 13.39
N ALA A 88 -1.02 26.60 13.61
CA ALA A 88 -2.22 27.35 13.36
C ALA A 88 -1.98 28.72 14.02
N PRO A 89 -2.29 29.83 13.34
CA PRO A 89 -2.17 31.15 13.95
C PRO A 89 -2.81 31.07 15.34
N LYS A 90 -2.17 31.64 16.37
CA LYS A 90 -2.73 31.71 17.73
C LYS A 90 -4.17 32.26 17.59
N VAL A 91 -5.15 31.37 17.64
CA VAL A 91 -6.56 31.74 17.52
C VAL A 91 -6.88 32.45 18.82
N LEU A 92 -6.95 33.78 18.76
CA LEU A 92 -7.32 34.65 19.89
C LEU A 92 -8.83 34.59 20.20
N GLY A 93 -9.57 33.68 19.55
CA GLY A 93 -10.99 33.44 19.77
C GLY A 93 -11.26 32.43 20.89
N PRO A 94 -12.54 32.27 21.29
CA PRO A 94 -12.94 31.19 22.19
C PRO A 94 -12.54 29.82 21.60
N PRO A 95 -12.32 28.79 22.43
CA PRO A 95 -12.01 27.46 21.94
C PRO A 95 -13.14 26.98 21.02
N GLU A 96 -12.80 26.61 19.79
CA GLU A 96 -13.75 26.02 18.86
C GLU A 96 -14.15 24.61 19.32
N PRO A 97 -15.43 24.23 19.18
CA PRO A 97 -15.87 22.86 19.47
C PRO A 97 -15.16 21.89 18.54
N LYS A 98 -14.77 20.72 19.07
CA LYS A 98 -14.03 19.74 18.28
C LYS A 98 -15.01 18.91 17.48
N LEU A 99 -14.82 18.81 16.17
CA LEU A 99 -15.67 17.97 15.30
C LEU A 99 -15.74 16.51 15.78
N SER A 100 -14.67 16.02 16.42
CA SER A 100 -14.61 14.68 17.00
C SER A 100 -15.58 14.44 18.16
N GLU A 101 -16.09 15.50 18.81
CA GLU A 101 -17.12 15.39 19.85
C GLU A 101 -18.43 14.90 19.23
N VAL A 102 -18.88 15.54 18.14
CA VAL A 102 -20.09 15.13 17.41
C VAL A 102 -19.98 13.70 16.90
N THR A 103 -18.85 13.34 16.30
CA THR A 103 -18.60 11.98 15.81
C THR A 103 -18.65 10.95 16.93
N ARG A 104 -18.07 11.26 18.10
CA ARG A 104 -18.09 10.37 19.27
C ARG A 104 -19.52 10.23 19.84
N ASP A 105 -20.29 11.29 19.83
CA ASP A 105 -21.66 11.28 20.33
C ASP A 105 -22.56 10.43 19.42
N LEU A 106 -22.42 10.53 18.09
CA LEU A 106 -23.11 9.68 17.13
C LEU A 106 -22.71 8.20 17.25
N GLU A 107 -21.42 7.92 17.43
CA GLU A 107 -20.95 6.55 17.68
C GLU A 107 -21.52 5.97 18.98
N SER A 108 -21.65 6.80 20.02
CA SER A 108 -22.24 6.38 21.29
C SER A 108 -23.73 6.04 21.13
N ILE A 109 -24.46 6.80 20.31
CA ILE A 109 -25.87 6.50 19.98
C ILE A 109 -26.00 5.14 19.28
N PHE A 110 -25.07 4.80 18.38
CA PHE A 110 -25.06 3.48 17.74
C PHE A 110 -24.81 2.35 18.75
N LYS A 111 -23.81 2.51 19.63
CA LYS A 111 -23.47 1.48 20.63
C LYS A 111 -24.56 1.28 21.69
N ASP A 112 -25.21 2.36 22.11
CA ASP A 112 -26.24 2.34 23.13
C ASP A 112 -27.61 1.86 22.59
N ALA A 113 -27.81 1.89 21.27
CA ALA A 113 -29.09 1.58 20.60
C ALA A 113 -30.30 2.40 21.08
N LYS A 114 -30.06 3.54 21.76
CA LYS A 114 -31.12 4.39 22.30
C LYS A 114 -31.84 5.13 21.18
N LEU A 115 -33.17 5.13 21.20
CA LEU A 115 -34.04 5.78 20.21
C LEU A 115 -33.93 5.19 18.80
N SER A 116 -33.43 3.95 18.67
CA SER A 116 -33.47 3.23 17.41
C SER A 116 -34.91 3.01 16.96
N ASP A 117 -35.16 3.27 15.68
CA ASP A 117 -36.47 3.25 15.04
C ASP A 117 -36.50 2.30 13.82
N PHE A 118 -35.43 1.53 13.64
CA PHE A 118 -35.29 0.54 12.58
C PHE A 118 -34.38 -0.61 13.02
N THR A 119 -34.59 -1.80 12.47
CA THR A 119 -33.80 -3.00 12.78
C THR A 119 -33.26 -3.64 11.51
N ILE A 120 -31.95 -3.81 11.42
CA ILE A 120 -31.31 -4.62 10.38
C ILE A 120 -31.07 -6.01 10.96
N VAL A 121 -31.49 -7.04 10.23
CA VAL A 121 -31.33 -8.43 10.66
C VAL A 121 -30.37 -9.13 9.72
N VAL A 122 -29.31 -9.70 10.29
CA VAL A 122 -28.25 -10.41 9.56
C VAL A 122 -28.12 -11.80 10.16
N GLY A 123 -28.55 -12.81 9.40
CA GLY A 123 -28.73 -14.15 9.94
C GLY A 123 -29.74 -14.18 11.09
N ASP A 124 -29.32 -14.65 12.26
CA ASP A 124 -30.10 -14.71 13.49
C ASP A 124 -29.89 -13.51 14.42
N LYS A 125 -29.07 -12.53 14.01
CA LYS A 125 -28.70 -11.36 14.82
C LYS A 125 -29.47 -10.12 14.38
N GLU A 126 -29.93 -9.34 15.35
CA GLU A 126 -30.64 -8.08 15.12
C GLU A 126 -29.76 -6.88 15.52
N ILE A 127 -29.73 -5.86 14.68
CA ILE A 127 -28.95 -4.63 14.85
C ILE A 127 -29.91 -3.43 14.87
N PRO A 128 -30.24 -2.88 16.05
CA PRO A 128 -31.04 -1.67 16.16
C PRO A 128 -30.26 -0.45 15.63
N VAL A 129 -30.91 0.36 14.80
CA VAL A 129 -30.31 1.48 14.08
C VAL A 129 -31.32 2.63 13.90
N HIS A 130 -30.84 3.74 13.35
CA HIS A 130 -31.61 4.98 13.22
C HIS A 130 -31.82 5.34 11.75
N LYS A 131 -33.07 5.37 11.29
CA LYS A 131 -33.45 5.68 9.90
C LYS A 131 -32.79 6.95 9.40
N VAL A 132 -32.81 8.01 10.21
CA VAL A 132 -32.27 9.32 9.85
C VAL A 132 -30.77 9.25 9.51
N VAL A 133 -29.99 8.46 10.25
CA VAL A 133 -28.56 8.28 9.99
C VAL A 133 -28.36 7.43 8.75
N LEU A 134 -29.12 6.35 8.59
CA LEU A 134 -29.02 5.47 7.43
C LEU A 134 -29.32 6.23 6.13
N SER A 135 -30.46 6.91 6.05
CA SER A 135 -30.87 7.69 4.89
C SER A 135 -29.91 8.83 4.57
N ALA A 136 -29.36 9.51 5.59
CA ALA A 136 -28.42 10.61 5.37
C ALA A 136 -27.05 10.13 4.83
N ARG A 137 -26.65 8.91 5.15
CA ARG A 137 -25.30 8.39 4.85
C ARG A 137 -25.26 7.48 3.63
N SER A 138 -26.39 6.88 3.24
CA SER A 138 -26.48 5.96 2.11
C SER A 138 -27.76 6.22 1.29
N PRO A 139 -27.62 6.55 -0.02
CA PRO A 139 -28.76 6.65 -0.93
C PRO A 139 -29.57 5.34 -1.04
N VAL A 140 -28.91 4.19 -0.88
CA VAL A 140 -29.55 2.88 -0.92
C VAL A 140 -30.47 2.69 0.28
N PHE A 141 -30.00 3.02 1.48
CA PHE A 141 -30.87 3.03 2.66
C PHE A 141 -31.95 4.12 2.58
N ALA A 142 -31.64 5.28 1.99
CA ALA A 142 -32.65 6.33 1.78
C ALA A 142 -33.82 5.83 0.93
N ALA A 143 -33.54 5.18 -0.19
CA ALA A 143 -34.55 4.57 -1.06
C ALA A 143 -35.30 3.41 -0.36
N MET A 144 -34.57 2.54 0.36
CA MET A 144 -35.15 1.44 1.12
C MET A 144 -36.14 1.91 2.20
N LEU A 145 -35.94 3.12 2.74
CA LEU A 145 -36.75 3.69 3.83
C LEU A 145 -37.87 4.60 3.33
N GLU A 146 -38.13 4.66 2.02
CA GLU A 146 -39.26 5.43 1.49
C GLU A 146 -40.61 4.84 1.94
N PRO A 147 -41.65 5.66 2.23
CA PRO A 147 -42.86 5.22 2.94
C PRO A 147 -43.65 4.05 2.31
N HIS A 148 -43.44 3.78 1.01
CA HIS A 148 -44.17 2.77 0.27
C HIS A 148 -43.48 1.38 0.27
N THR A 149 -42.23 1.29 0.73
CA THR A 149 -41.48 0.04 0.83
C THR A 149 -41.96 -0.81 2.01
N GLU A 150 -41.70 -2.12 1.99
CA GLU A 150 -42.07 -3.01 3.09
C GLU A 150 -41.19 -2.78 4.31
N GLU A 151 -39.92 -2.47 4.09
CA GLU A 151 -38.94 -2.16 5.12
C GLU A 151 -39.37 -0.93 5.93
N ALA A 152 -39.84 0.12 5.26
CA ALA A 152 -40.33 1.33 5.93
C ALA A 152 -41.59 1.07 6.79
N LYS A 153 -42.49 0.19 6.32
CA LYS A 153 -43.73 -0.18 7.05
C LYS A 153 -43.46 -1.07 8.24
N THR A 154 -42.55 -2.03 8.10
CA THR A 154 -42.22 -3.00 9.15
C THR A 154 -41.15 -2.51 10.11
N ASN A 155 -40.46 -1.40 9.78
CA ASN A 155 -39.29 -0.89 10.47
C ASN A 155 -38.15 -1.93 10.57
N ARG A 156 -38.06 -2.82 9.59
CA ARG A 156 -37.13 -3.95 9.59
C ARG A 156 -36.65 -4.27 8.18
N VAL A 157 -35.40 -4.70 8.05
CA VAL A 157 -34.88 -5.34 6.84
C VAL A 157 -34.10 -6.60 7.22
N ILE A 158 -34.19 -7.63 6.39
CA ILE A 158 -33.41 -8.86 6.51
C ILE A 158 -32.36 -8.84 5.39
N LEU A 159 -31.09 -9.01 5.76
CA LEU A 159 -29.96 -9.07 4.83
C LEU A 159 -29.29 -10.44 4.98
N GLU A 160 -29.42 -11.27 3.95
CA GLU A 160 -28.88 -12.64 3.93
C GLU A 160 -27.46 -12.71 3.34
N ASP A 161 -27.13 -11.80 2.41
CA ASP A 161 -25.87 -11.80 1.66
C ASP A 161 -24.83 -10.82 2.24
N ILE A 162 -24.72 -10.73 3.56
CA ILE A 162 -23.67 -9.96 4.24
C ILE A 162 -23.37 -10.58 5.60
N ASP A 163 -22.09 -10.68 5.96
CA ASP A 163 -21.70 -11.15 7.28
C ASP A 163 -22.03 -10.10 8.35
N TYR A 164 -22.42 -10.56 9.54
CA TYR A 164 -22.79 -9.70 10.65
C TYR A 164 -21.67 -8.73 11.02
N GLU A 165 -20.44 -9.22 11.07
CA GLU A 165 -19.24 -8.45 11.41
C GLU A 165 -18.97 -7.35 10.38
N VAL A 166 -19.19 -7.63 9.09
CA VAL A 166 -19.05 -6.65 8.00
C VAL A 166 -20.14 -5.58 8.09
N MET A 167 -21.39 -5.98 8.38
CA MET A 167 -22.50 -5.04 8.56
C MET A 167 -22.28 -4.13 9.78
N GLN A 168 -21.78 -4.68 10.89
CA GLN A 168 -21.42 -3.90 12.08
C GLN A 168 -20.34 -2.86 11.78
N GLU A 169 -19.32 -3.25 11.05
CA GLU A 169 -18.22 -2.37 10.66
C GLU A 169 -18.68 -1.27 9.67
N LEU A 170 -19.56 -1.62 8.73
CA LEU A 170 -20.20 -0.67 7.82
C LEU A 170 -21.05 0.36 8.59
N LEU A 171 -21.83 -0.08 9.58
CA LEU A 171 -22.62 0.83 10.43
C LEU A 171 -21.70 1.69 11.30
N MET A 172 -20.63 1.14 11.87
CA MET A 172 -19.62 1.92 12.59
C MET A 172 -19.08 3.06 11.73
N TYR A 173 -18.81 2.81 10.45
CA TYR A 173 -18.43 3.85 9.50
C TYR A 173 -19.55 4.88 9.26
N MET A 174 -20.80 4.45 9.13
CA MET A 174 -21.92 5.38 8.92
C MET A 174 -22.09 6.37 10.08
N TYR A 175 -21.90 5.92 11.33
CA TYR A 175 -22.06 6.73 12.54
C TYR A 175 -20.79 7.51 12.93
N SER A 176 -19.60 6.95 12.70
CA SER A 176 -18.33 7.54 13.20
C SER A 176 -17.37 7.99 12.10
N GLY A 177 -17.61 7.61 10.85
CA GLY A 177 -16.64 7.79 9.75
C GLY A 177 -15.37 6.94 9.90
N ARG A 178 -15.33 6.00 10.85
CA ARG A 178 -14.18 5.12 11.11
C ARG A 178 -14.54 3.66 10.86
N SER A 179 -13.54 2.89 10.46
CA SER A 179 -13.61 1.44 10.32
C SER A 179 -12.35 0.83 10.95
N PRO A 180 -12.33 0.59 12.28
CA PRO A 180 -11.17 0.07 12.99
C PRO A 180 -10.68 -1.30 12.50
N ASN A 181 -11.57 -2.15 11.97
CA ASN A 181 -11.25 -3.51 11.55
C ASN A 181 -11.09 -3.65 10.02
N ILE A 182 -10.99 -2.54 9.29
CA ILE A 182 -10.93 -2.56 7.82
C ILE A 182 -9.80 -3.45 7.25
N GLN A 183 -8.69 -3.55 7.97
CA GLN A 183 -7.53 -4.36 7.58
C GLN A 183 -7.85 -5.85 7.49
N SER A 184 -8.78 -6.35 8.30
CA SER A 184 -9.11 -7.79 8.34
C SER A 184 -10.22 -8.20 7.37
N MET A 185 -10.97 -7.24 6.81
CA MET A 185 -12.17 -7.49 5.99
C MET A 185 -12.26 -6.53 4.79
N GLY A 186 -11.12 -6.17 4.22
CA GLY A 186 -11.04 -5.14 3.18
C GLY A 186 -11.84 -5.48 1.92
N LEU A 187 -11.85 -6.75 1.48
CA LEU A 187 -12.59 -7.16 0.28
C LEU A 187 -14.10 -7.13 0.52
N GLU A 188 -14.52 -7.61 1.68
CA GLU A 188 -15.91 -7.65 2.12
C GLU A 188 -16.46 -6.23 2.29
N LEU A 189 -15.67 -5.32 2.87
CA LEU A 189 -16.03 -3.91 2.99
C LEU A 189 -16.00 -3.17 1.65
N LEU A 190 -15.10 -3.52 0.72
CA LEU A 190 -15.14 -2.97 -0.64
C LEU A 190 -16.47 -3.29 -1.32
N ALA A 191 -16.88 -4.56 -1.24
CA ALA A 191 -18.15 -5.05 -1.77
C ALA A 191 -19.36 -4.38 -1.09
N ALA A 192 -19.38 -4.34 0.25
CA ALA A 192 -20.46 -3.74 1.02
C ALA A 192 -20.57 -2.23 0.80
N ALA A 193 -19.43 -1.53 0.76
CA ALA A 193 -19.40 -0.09 0.50
C ALA A 193 -19.91 0.25 -0.89
N ASP A 194 -19.61 -0.56 -1.91
CA ASP A 194 -20.18 -0.40 -3.24
C ASP A 194 -21.71 -0.63 -3.22
N ARG A 195 -22.15 -1.76 -2.63
CA ARG A 195 -23.57 -2.13 -2.50
C ARG A 195 -24.41 -1.04 -1.83
N PHE A 196 -23.91 -0.44 -0.75
CA PHE A 196 -24.61 0.59 0.01
C PHE A 196 -24.24 2.02 -0.42
N GLN A 197 -23.47 2.17 -1.51
CA GLN A 197 -23.05 3.47 -2.07
C GLN A 197 -22.39 4.39 -1.02
N LEU A 198 -21.35 3.86 -0.36
CA LEU A 198 -20.53 4.55 0.63
C LEU A 198 -19.13 4.84 0.05
N PRO A 199 -18.98 5.86 -0.82
CA PRO A 199 -17.75 6.07 -1.58
C PRO A 199 -16.50 6.27 -0.70
N GLY A 200 -16.64 6.93 0.46
CA GLY A 200 -15.51 7.12 1.37
C GLY A 200 -15.05 5.82 2.04
N LEU A 201 -15.97 4.90 2.38
CA LEU A 201 -15.58 3.58 2.90
C LEU A 201 -14.96 2.72 1.80
N LYS A 202 -15.50 2.82 0.58
CA LYS A 202 -14.95 2.14 -0.60
C LYS A 202 -13.51 2.58 -0.88
N GLU A 203 -13.23 3.88 -0.80
CA GLU A 203 -11.88 4.44 -0.95
C GLU A 203 -10.92 3.97 0.17
N MET A 204 -11.40 3.93 1.42
CA MET A 204 -10.61 3.39 2.53
C MET A 204 -10.26 1.91 2.33
N ALA A 205 -11.22 1.11 1.86
CA ALA A 205 -11.02 -0.31 1.60
C ALA A 205 -10.05 -0.53 0.41
N ASP A 206 -10.22 0.21 -0.69
CA ASP A 206 -9.30 0.22 -1.83
C ASP A 206 -7.86 0.53 -1.38
N HIS A 207 -7.67 1.58 -0.58
CA HIS A 207 -6.35 1.97 -0.09
C HIS A 207 -5.69 0.87 0.74
N VAL A 208 -6.44 0.23 1.64
CA VAL A 208 -5.94 -0.88 2.46
C VAL A 208 -5.54 -2.06 1.59
N LEU A 209 -6.38 -2.44 0.63
CA LEU A 209 -6.14 -3.57 -0.27
C LEU A 209 -4.92 -3.33 -1.18
N ARG A 210 -4.73 -2.11 -1.69
CA ARG A 210 -3.55 -1.75 -2.48
C ARG A 210 -2.24 -1.91 -1.72
N ASN A 211 -2.23 -1.49 -0.46
CA ASN A 211 -1.04 -1.62 0.39
C ASN A 211 -0.86 -3.03 0.97
N GLY A 212 -1.87 -3.89 0.83
CA GLY A 212 -1.88 -5.28 1.31
C GLY A 212 -1.67 -6.33 0.22
N LEU A 213 -1.27 -5.95 -0.99
CA LEU A 213 -1.02 -6.88 -2.10
C LEU A 213 0.14 -7.83 -1.79
N ILE A 214 -0.13 -9.14 -1.88
CA ILE A 214 0.86 -10.21 -1.81
C ILE A 214 0.61 -11.20 -2.95
N VAL A 215 1.62 -12.03 -3.27
CA VAL A 215 1.57 -12.99 -4.39
C VAL A 215 0.32 -13.86 -4.35
N ASP A 216 -0.02 -14.40 -3.18
CA ASP A 216 -1.12 -15.35 -3.02
C ASP A 216 -2.50 -14.71 -3.27
N THR A 217 -2.68 -13.44 -2.90
CA THR A 217 -3.98 -12.76 -2.92
C THR A 217 -4.16 -11.78 -4.08
N ALA A 218 -3.10 -11.42 -4.80
CA ALA A 218 -3.12 -10.38 -5.82
C ALA A 218 -4.16 -10.65 -6.94
N CYS A 219 -4.29 -11.90 -7.40
CA CYS A 219 -5.28 -12.25 -8.44
C CYS A 219 -6.71 -12.08 -7.92
N LYS A 220 -6.98 -12.49 -6.67
CA LYS A 220 -8.30 -12.30 -6.04
C LYS A 220 -8.63 -10.81 -5.90
N PHE A 221 -7.66 -10.00 -5.47
CA PHE A 221 -7.85 -8.55 -5.34
C PHE A 221 -8.14 -7.90 -6.70
N LEU A 222 -7.47 -8.35 -7.76
CA LEU A 222 -7.73 -7.89 -9.12
C LEU A 222 -9.17 -8.19 -9.57
N VAL A 223 -9.67 -9.40 -9.33
CA VAL A 223 -11.05 -9.77 -9.66
C VAL A 223 -12.06 -8.89 -8.92
N TYR A 224 -11.85 -8.67 -7.62
CA TYR A 224 -12.73 -7.81 -6.82
C TYR A 224 -12.66 -6.36 -7.27
N ALA A 225 -11.47 -5.86 -7.61
CA ALA A 225 -11.30 -4.51 -8.11
C ALA A 225 -12.03 -4.30 -9.43
N ASP A 226 -12.04 -5.29 -10.33
CA ASP A 226 -12.83 -5.24 -11.56
C ASP A 226 -14.33 -5.28 -11.27
N MET A 227 -14.76 -6.26 -10.46
CA MET A 227 -16.17 -6.48 -10.11
C MET A 227 -16.83 -5.25 -9.48
N TYR A 228 -16.12 -4.59 -8.55
CA TYR A 228 -16.62 -3.41 -7.85
C TYR A 228 -16.11 -2.09 -8.46
N ASN A 229 -15.59 -2.11 -9.69
CA ASN A 229 -15.14 -0.92 -10.41
C ASN A 229 -14.19 -0.03 -9.57
N SER A 230 -13.23 -0.65 -8.88
CA SER A 230 -12.19 -0.02 -8.07
C SER A 230 -10.94 0.18 -8.92
N THR A 231 -10.92 1.25 -9.71
CA THR A 231 -9.88 1.49 -10.73
C THR A 231 -8.47 1.59 -10.15
N GLU A 232 -8.29 2.21 -8.98
CA GLU A 232 -6.98 2.36 -8.36
C GLU A 232 -6.42 1.01 -7.91
N LEU A 233 -7.19 0.22 -7.17
CA LEU A 233 -6.83 -1.15 -6.81
C LEU A 233 -6.57 -2.03 -8.03
N LYS A 234 -7.40 -1.93 -9.08
CA LYS A 234 -7.23 -2.71 -10.31
C LYS A 234 -5.87 -2.42 -10.95
N ASN A 235 -5.53 -1.14 -11.11
CA ASN A 235 -4.26 -0.72 -11.70
C ASN A 235 -3.05 -1.18 -10.85
N GLU A 236 -3.14 -1.06 -9.52
CA GLU A 236 -2.07 -1.51 -8.64
C GLU A 236 -1.90 -3.03 -8.65
N ALA A 237 -2.99 -3.78 -8.63
CA ALA A 237 -2.97 -5.23 -8.69
C ALA A 237 -2.39 -5.73 -10.03
N VAL A 238 -2.80 -5.16 -11.17
CA VAL A 238 -2.22 -5.46 -12.48
C VAL A 238 -0.71 -5.22 -12.50
N ARG A 239 -0.26 -4.06 -11.99
CA ARG A 239 1.16 -3.72 -11.91
C ARG A 239 1.93 -4.71 -11.02
N PHE A 240 1.40 -4.99 -9.83
CA PHE A 240 2.02 -5.91 -8.88
C PHE A 240 2.16 -7.33 -9.46
N ILE A 241 1.11 -7.83 -10.11
CA ILE A 241 1.12 -9.15 -10.76
C ILE A 241 2.14 -9.18 -11.88
N ALA A 242 2.17 -8.15 -12.74
CA ALA A 242 3.14 -8.05 -13.84
C ALA A 242 4.59 -8.10 -13.33
N GLN A 243 4.88 -7.42 -12.21
CA GLN A 243 6.21 -7.39 -11.60
C GLN A 243 6.61 -8.71 -10.93
N ASN A 244 5.64 -9.47 -10.43
CA ASN A 244 5.85 -10.72 -9.68
C ASN A 244 5.37 -11.96 -10.44
N ILE A 245 5.22 -11.86 -11.76
CA ILE A 245 4.51 -12.85 -12.59
C ILE A 245 5.07 -14.27 -12.44
N ASN A 246 6.40 -14.41 -12.29
CA ASN A 246 7.05 -15.72 -12.16
C ASN A 246 6.57 -16.51 -10.92
N SER A 247 6.21 -15.80 -9.84
CA SER A 247 5.67 -16.40 -8.63
C SER A 247 4.15 -16.54 -8.72
N VAL A 248 3.46 -15.52 -9.26
CA VAL A 248 2.00 -15.50 -9.34
C VAL A 248 1.46 -16.63 -10.23
N ILE A 249 2.09 -16.94 -11.36
CA ILE A 249 1.62 -18.02 -12.25
C ILE A 249 1.63 -19.41 -11.62
N GLN A 250 2.27 -19.57 -10.47
CA GLN A 250 2.35 -20.83 -9.73
C GLN A 250 1.23 -20.95 -8.67
N THR A 251 0.43 -19.91 -8.45
CA THR A 251 -0.64 -19.92 -7.44
C THR A 251 -1.94 -20.49 -8.01
N ASP A 252 -2.76 -21.08 -7.14
CA ASP A 252 -4.11 -21.52 -7.51
C ASP A 252 -4.98 -20.33 -7.95
N THR A 253 -4.79 -19.16 -7.33
CA THR A 253 -5.52 -17.93 -7.66
C THR A 253 -5.25 -17.43 -9.08
N TRP A 254 -4.08 -17.73 -9.67
CA TRP A 254 -3.81 -17.48 -11.08
C TRP A 254 -4.53 -18.46 -12.01
N ALA A 255 -4.56 -19.74 -11.64
CA ALA A 255 -5.28 -20.76 -12.39
C ALA A 255 -6.78 -20.43 -12.45
N GLU A 256 -7.36 -20.01 -11.34
CA GLU A 256 -8.74 -19.52 -11.24
C GLU A 256 -8.96 -18.26 -12.11
N LEU A 257 -8.09 -17.25 -11.99
CA LEU A 257 -8.16 -16.04 -12.81
C LEU A 257 -8.16 -16.35 -14.31
N THR A 258 -7.30 -17.28 -14.75
CA THR A 258 -7.19 -17.65 -16.16
C THR A 258 -8.43 -18.40 -16.66
N ARG A 259 -9.01 -19.25 -15.82
CA ARG A 259 -10.20 -20.03 -16.15
C ARG A 259 -11.46 -19.16 -16.20
N ASP A 260 -11.64 -18.31 -15.19
CA ASP A 260 -12.93 -17.66 -14.91
C ASP A 260 -12.94 -16.18 -15.38
N HIS A 261 -11.77 -15.55 -15.54
CA HIS A 261 -11.61 -14.12 -15.84
C HIS A 261 -10.50 -13.82 -16.88
N GLY A 262 -10.48 -14.53 -18.01
CA GLY A 262 -9.44 -14.40 -19.04
C GLY A 262 -9.24 -12.99 -19.63
N CYS A 263 -10.23 -12.11 -19.56
CA CYS A 263 -10.08 -10.70 -19.94
C CYS A 263 -9.02 -9.98 -19.08
N LEU A 264 -8.99 -10.25 -17.78
CA LEU A 264 -8.03 -9.65 -16.85
C LEU A 264 -6.61 -10.13 -17.11
N VAL A 265 -6.44 -11.38 -17.55
CA VAL A 265 -5.13 -11.89 -18.02
C VAL A 265 -4.64 -11.09 -19.23
N THR A 266 -5.54 -10.75 -20.16
CA THR A 266 -5.20 -9.94 -21.32
C THR A 266 -4.74 -8.54 -20.92
N GLU A 267 -5.39 -7.93 -19.91
CA GLU A 267 -4.97 -6.64 -19.36
C GLU A 267 -3.57 -6.70 -18.72
N ILE A 268 -3.28 -7.76 -17.98
CA ILE A 268 -1.94 -7.98 -17.38
C ILE A 268 -0.87 -8.09 -18.48
N VAL A 269 -1.11 -8.90 -19.51
CA VAL A 269 -0.17 -9.09 -20.62
C VAL A 269 0.01 -7.79 -21.42
N ALA A 270 -1.06 -7.01 -21.62
CA ALA A 270 -0.99 -5.70 -22.26
C ALA A 270 -0.13 -4.73 -21.43
N HIS A 271 -0.32 -4.70 -20.11
CA HIS A 271 0.49 -3.89 -19.18
C HIS A 271 1.99 -4.25 -19.28
N MET A 272 2.32 -5.54 -19.21
CA MET A 272 3.70 -6.04 -19.37
C MET A 272 4.34 -5.63 -20.70
N SER A 273 3.57 -5.67 -21.78
CA SER A 273 4.03 -5.29 -23.12
C SER A 273 4.32 -3.79 -23.23
N ASN A 274 3.49 -2.97 -22.59
CA ASN A 274 3.64 -1.52 -22.58
C ASN A 274 4.84 -1.07 -21.73
N GLU A 275 5.09 -1.70 -20.58
CA GLU A 275 6.28 -1.41 -19.75
C GLU A 275 7.60 -1.73 -20.48
N ARG A 276 7.62 -2.78 -21.31
CA ARG A 276 8.80 -3.08 -22.16
C ARG A 276 9.07 -2.00 -23.21
N LYS A 277 8.01 -1.46 -23.82
CA LYS A 277 8.11 -0.38 -24.80
C LYS A 277 8.59 0.94 -24.15
N SER A 278 8.10 1.28 -22.96
CA SER A 278 8.55 2.49 -22.25
C SER A 278 10.02 2.41 -21.84
N ASN A 279 10.47 1.23 -21.38
CA ASN A 279 11.87 1.03 -20.99
C ASN A 279 12.82 1.05 -22.20
N ALA A 280 12.42 0.45 -23.34
CA ALA A 280 13.18 0.51 -24.58
C ALA A 280 13.27 1.94 -25.17
N GLY A 281 12.21 2.74 -25.05
CA GLY A 281 12.20 4.14 -25.46
C GLY A 281 13.12 5.03 -24.60
N SER A 282 13.22 4.75 -23.30
CA SER A 282 14.12 5.46 -22.37
C SER A 282 15.61 5.13 -22.60
N MET A 283 15.93 3.91 -23.03
CA MET A 283 17.29 3.50 -23.40
C MET A 283 17.76 4.15 -24.71
N ASN A 284 16.87 4.35 -25.68
CA ASN A 284 17.20 5.01 -26.96
C ASN A 284 17.40 6.53 -26.82
N SER A 285 16.71 7.21 -25.89
CA SER A 285 16.92 8.66 -25.67
C SER A 285 18.24 8.97 -24.96
N SER A 286 18.74 8.05 -24.14
CA SER A 286 20.04 8.16 -23.47
C SER A 286 21.23 7.92 -24.42
N SER A 287 21.02 7.14 -25.49
CA SER A 287 22.04 6.85 -26.50
C SER A 287 22.23 7.99 -27.51
N ASN A 288 21.18 8.77 -27.80
CA ASN A 288 21.28 9.93 -28.70
C ASN A 288 21.92 11.17 -28.06
N SER A 289 22.11 11.20 -26.73
CA SER A 289 22.79 12.30 -26.03
C SER A 289 24.33 12.24 -26.14
N MET A 290 24.92 11.10 -26.52
CA MET A 290 26.38 10.93 -26.58
C MET A 290 27.00 11.22 -27.96
N HIS A 291 26.20 11.54 -28.98
CA HIS A 291 26.71 11.91 -30.31
C HIS A 291 26.66 13.40 -30.65
N ALA A 292 26.21 14.27 -29.75
CA ALA A 292 26.10 15.71 -29.99
C ALA A 292 27.27 16.56 -29.42
N MET A 293 28.35 15.95 -28.92
CA MET A 293 29.53 16.66 -28.40
C MET A 293 30.81 16.27 -29.13
N SER A 294 30.89 16.55 -30.42
CA SER A 294 32.19 16.72 -31.09
C SER A 294 31.98 17.43 -32.42
N LEU A 295 32.18 18.75 -32.45
CA LEU A 295 32.69 19.53 -33.58
C LEU A 295 32.58 21.03 -33.26
N SER A 296 33.60 21.57 -32.59
CA SER A 296 33.97 22.99 -32.73
C SER A 296 35.40 23.20 -32.26
N THR A 297 36.36 22.98 -33.15
CA THR A 297 37.72 23.52 -33.00
C THR A 297 38.03 24.39 -34.22
N SER A 298 38.16 25.69 -33.93
CA SER A 298 39.10 26.67 -34.50
C SER A 298 39.06 26.95 -36.01
N GLY A 299 38.61 28.17 -36.31
CA GLY A 299 39.15 29.06 -37.35
C GLY A 299 39.33 30.45 -36.72
#